data_AF-A0A0K9PFT0-F1
#
_entry.id   AF-A0A0K9PFT0-F1
#
_cell.length_a   1.000
_cell.length_b   1.000
_cell.length_c   1.000
_cell.angle_alpha   90.00
_cell.angle_beta   90.00
_cell.angle_gamma   90.00
#
_symmetry.space_group_name_H-M   'P 1'
#
loop_
_entity.id
_entity.type
_entity.pdbx_description
1 polymer ?
#
loop_
_entity_poly.entity_id
_entity_poly.type
_entity_poly.pdbx_seq_one_letter_code
_entity_poly.pdbx_strand_id
1 'polypeptide(L)'
;MSCFLISLIIIITLFHNSSASLRINTGLVLFILSLLITPMVDWVFVKGRQGVYFGYDITVGAVFISSVANSLVQGGIIGSSGEMPEIYMQAVCSGTGAS
;
A
#
# COMPACT_ATOMS: atom_id res chain seq x y z
N MET A 1 -15.99 0.66 -16.65
CA MET A 1 -16.94 0.13 -15.64
C MET A 1 -16.41 -1.14 -14.96
N SER A 2 -15.90 -2.13 -15.71
CA SER A 2 -15.51 -3.45 -15.19
C SER A 2 -14.35 -3.44 -14.18
N CYS A 3 -13.35 -2.58 -14.34
CA CYS A 3 -12.21 -2.50 -13.40
C CYS A 3 -12.62 -2.11 -11.97
N PHE A 4 -13.62 -1.23 -11.83
CA PHE A 4 -14.11 -0.81 -10.51
C PHE A 4 -14.82 -1.95 -9.78
N LEU A 5 -15.58 -2.76 -10.52
CA LEU A 5 -16.25 -3.95 -9.96
C LEU A 5 -15.24 -5.00 -9.51
N ILE A 6 -14.16 -5.20 -10.27
CA ILE A 6 -13.09 -6.13 -9.91
C ILE A 6 -12.36 -5.66 -8.65
N SER A 7 -12.05 -4.37 -8.55
CA SER A 7 -11.44 -3.79 -7.34
C SER A 7 -12.36 -3.91 -6.13
N LEU A 8 -13.66 -3.67 -6.30
CA LEU A 8 -14.68 -3.80 -5.27
C LEU A 8 -14.88 -5.26 -4.81
N ILE A 9 -14.87 -6.21 -5.75
CA ILE A 9 -14.91 -7.65 -5.46
C ILE A 9 -13.67 -8.11 -4.71
N ILE A 10 -12.47 -7.65 -5.08
CA ILE A 10 -11.22 -7.96 -4.37
C ILE A 10 -11.30 -7.44 -2.93
N ILE A 11 -11.77 -6.20 -2.73
CA ILE A 11 -11.90 -5.59 -1.40
C ILE A 11 -12.93 -6.37 -0.55
N ILE A 12 -14.09 -6.69 -1.10
CA ILE A 12 -15.13 -7.44 -0.36
C ILE A 12 -14.65 -8.86 -0.05
N THR A 13 -13.99 -9.54 -0.98
CA THR A 13 -13.60 -10.95 -0.82
C THR A 13 -12.42 -11.11 0.14
N LEU A 14 -11.45 -10.19 0.17
CA LEU A 14 -10.33 -10.25 1.12
C LEU A 14 -10.70 -9.79 2.54
N PHE A 15 -11.68 -8.90 2.70
CA PHE A 15 -11.93 -8.21 3.97
C PHE A 15 -13.28 -8.50 4.61
N HIS A 16 -14.09 -9.40 4.07
CA HIS A 16 -15.39 -9.77 4.64
C HIS A 16 -15.31 -10.21 6.12
N ASN A 17 -14.20 -10.81 6.54
CA ASN A 17 -14.05 -11.41 7.89
C ASN A 17 -12.84 -10.85 8.67
N SER A 18 -12.20 -9.78 8.20
CA SER A 18 -10.98 -9.25 8.82
C SER A 18 -11.30 -7.96 9.58
N SER A 19 -10.97 -7.94 10.88
CA SER A 19 -11.05 -6.72 11.70
C SER A 19 -10.32 -5.55 11.00
N ALA A 20 -10.86 -4.34 11.09
CA ALA A 20 -10.26 -3.15 10.48
C ALA A 20 -8.77 -3.01 10.82
N SER A 21 -8.37 -3.39 12.04
CA SER A 21 -6.98 -3.41 12.49
C SER A 21 -6.10 -4.41 11.73
N LEU A 22 -6.62 -5.59 11.37
CA LEU A 22 -5.87 -6.58 10.59
C LEU A 22 -5.60 -6.06 9.17
N ARG A 23 -6.60 -5.45 8.53
CA ARG A 23 -6.43 -4.88 7.19
C ARG A 23 -5.35 -3.81 7.13
N ILE A 24 -5.39 -2.88 8.08
CA ILE A 24 -4.40 -1.81 8.17
C ILE A 24 -3.01 -2.40 8.44
N ASN A 25 -2.88 -3.33 9.39
CA ASN A 25 -1.59 -3.91 9.75
C ASN A 25 -0.99 -4.76 8.61
N THR A 26 -1.80 -5.57 7.91
CA THR A 26 -1.33 -6.35 6.76
C THR A 26 -0.88 -5.44 5.61
N GLY A 27 -1.63 -4.37 5.32
CA GLY A 27 -1.21 -3.37 4.33
C GLY A 27 0.09 -2.67 4.72
N LEU A 28 0.26 -2.31 5.99
CA LEU A 28 1.48 -1.66 6.50
C LEU A 28 2.71 -2.57 6.38
N VAL A 29 2.57 -3.85 6.77
CA VAL A 29 3.65 -4.85 6.65
C VAL A 29 4.07 -5.04 5.19
N LEU A 30 3.09 -5.16 4.28
CA LEU A 30 3.36 -5.29 2.84
C LEU A 30 4.04 -4.03 2.27
N PHE A 31 3.64 -2.85 2.73
CA PHE A 31 4.24 -1.58 2.31
C PHE A 31 5.71 -1.49 2.74
N ILE A 32 6.01 -1.80 4.01
CA ILE A 32 7.38 -1.81 4.55
C ILE A 32 8.25 -2.83 3.81
N LEU A 33 7.73 -4.04 3.58
CA LEU A 33 8.43 -5.06 2.80
C LEU A 33 8.73 -4.57 1.39
N SER A 34 7.78 -3.92 0.73
CA SER A 34 8.00 -3.38 -0.62
C SER A 34 9.05 -2.27 -0.65
N LEU A 35 9.04 -1.36 0.32
CA LEU A 35 10.08 -0.33 0.45
C LEU A 35 11.47 -0.92 0.69
N LEU A 36 11.57 -2.08 1.35
CA LEU A 36 12.85 -2.76 1.57
C LEU A 36 13.40 -3.45 0.31
N ILE A 37 12.53 -3.81 -0.64
CA ILE A 37 12.96 -4.44 -1.91
C ILE A 37 13.83 -3.47 -2.71
N THR A 38 13.45 -2.20 -2.80
CA THR A 38 14.19 -1.19 -3.59
C THR A 38 15.67 -1.06 -3.20
N PRO A 39 16.05 -0.82 -1.92
CA PRO A 39 17.46 -0.78 -1.52
C PRO A 39 18.14 -2.16 -1.59
N MET A 40 17.41 -3.26 -1.41
CA MET A 40 17.96 -4.61 -1.59
C MET A 40 18.34 -4.87 -3.06
N VAL A 41 17.51 -4.44 -4.00
CA VAL A 41 17.78 -4.54 -5.44
C VAL A 41 19.00 -3.70 -5.82
N ASP A 42 19.12 -2.49 -5.28
CA ASP A 42 20.28 -1.64 -5.48
C ASP A 42 21.58 -2.30 -4.99
N TRP A 43 21.55 -2.86 -3.77
CA TRP A 43 22.71 -3.50 -3.15
C TRP A 43 23.16 -4.78 -3.87
N VAL A 44 22.21 -5.59 -4.36
CA VAL A 44 22.50 -6.90 -4.97
C VAL A 44 22.79 -6.78 -6.47
N PHE A 45 21.95 -6.05 -7.21
CA PHE A 45 21.96 -6.07 -8.68
C PHE A 45 22.65 -4.86 -9.29
N VAL A 46 22.39 -3.67 -8.77
CA VAL A 46 22.86 -2.44 -9.41
C VAL A 46 24.34 -2.24 -9.11
N LYS A 47 24.78 -2.27 -7.84
CA LYS A 47 26.22 -2.08 -7.46
C LYS A 47 26.92 -0.96 -8.27
N GLY A 48 26.20 0.10 -8.64
CA GLY A 48 26.70 1.19 -9.48
C GLY A 48 26.88 0.91 -10.99
N ARG A 49 26.47 -0.25 -11.52
CA ARG A 49 26.49 -0.57 -12.95
C ARG A 49 25.18 -0.17 -13.63
N GLN A 50 25.29 0.56 -14.73
CA GLN A 50 24.15 0.94 -15.57
C GLN A 50 23.78 -0.19 -16.54
N GLY A 51 22.48 -0.37 -16.85
CA GLY A 51 22.00 -1.32 -17.87
C GLY A 51 21.44 -2.65 -17.35
N VAL A 52 21.22 -2.81 -16.04
CA VAL A 52 20.62 -4.03 -15.47
C VAL A 52 19.08 -3.97 -15.55
N TYR A 53 18.51 -4.41 -16.66
CA TYR A 53 17.05 -4.43 -16.88
C TYR A 53 16.27 -5.25 -15.84
N PHE A 54 16.90 -6.28 -15.27
CA PHE A 54 16.28 -7.12 -14.25
C PHE A 54 15.99 -6.35 -12.95
N GLY A 55 16.86 -5.43 -12.54
CA GLY A 55 16.62 -4.58 -11.36
C GLY A 55 15.44 -3.63 -11.58
N TYR A 56 15.32 -3.07 -12.80
CA TYR A 56 14.22 -2.21 -13.18
C TYR A 56 12.86 -2.92 -13.08
N ASP A 57 12.74 -4.14 -13.62
CA ASP A 57 11.50 -4.92 -13.59
C ASP A 57 11.04 -5.20 -12.15
N ILE A 58 11.97 -5.60 -11.28
CA ILE A 58 11.68 -5.84 -9.85
C ILE A 58 11.21 -4.57 -9.16
N THR A 59 11.85 -3.41 -9.40
CA THR A 59 11.45 -2.14 -8.80
C THR A 59 10.05 -1.72 -9.26
N VAL A 60 9.72 -1.90 -10.54
CA VAL A 60 8.36 -1.63 -11.05
C VAL A 60 7.34 -2.52 -10.34
N GLY A 61 7.64 -3.82 -10.19
CA GLY A 61 6.80 -4.74 -9.43
C GLY A 61 6.62 -4.33 -7.96
N ALA A 62 7.70 -3.89 -7.31
CA ALA A 62 7.65 -3.39 -5.94
C ALA A 62 6.75 -2.14 -5.81
N VAL A 63 6.88 -1.18 -6.73
CA VAL A 63 6.03 0.03 -6.76
C VAL A 63 4.56 -0.33 -6.95
N PHE A 64 4.26 -1.32 -7.78
CA PHE A 64 2.89 -1.81 -7.94
C PHE A 64 2.35 -2.38 -6.62
N ILE A 65 3.14 -3.23 -5.95
CA ILE A 65 2.76 -3.84 -4.66
C ILE A 65 2.61 -2.78 -3.56
N SER A 66 3.50 -1.78 -3.50
CA SER A 66 3.41 -0.70 -2.51
C SER A 66 2.16 0.14 -2.70
N SER A 67 1.73 0.37 -3.94
CA SER A 67 0.52 1.12 -4.27
C SER A 67 -0.74 0.38 -3.81
N VAL A 68 -0.78 -0.94 -4.03
CA VAL A 68 -1.88 -1.80 -3.53
C VAL A 68 -1.89 -1.80 -2.00
N ALA A 69 -0.74 -2.01 -1.37
CA ALA A 69 -0.59 -2.01 0.08
C ALA A 69 -1.05 -0.68 0.72
N ASN A 70 -0.61 0.45 0.16
CA ASN A 70 -1.01 1.79 0.60
C ASN A 70 -2.53 2.03 0.45
N SER A 71 -3.13 1.53 -0.63
CA SER A 71 -4.58 1.64 -0.85
C SER A 71 -5.37 0.87 0.23
N LEU A 72 -4.86 -0.29 0.67
CA LEU A 72 -5.46 -1.08 1.75
C LEU A 72 -5.42 -0.34 3.10
N VAL A 73 -4.26 0.26 3.40
CA VAL A 73 -4.03 1.06 4.62
C VAL A 73 -4.93 2.29 4.64
N GLN A 74 -4.85 3.15 3.62
CA GLN A 74 -5.62 4.39 3.55
C GLN A 74 -7.12 4.12 3.55
N GLY A 75 -7.60 3.18 2.75
CA GLY A 75 -9.02 2.84 2.75
C GLY A 75 -9.49 2.31 4.11
N GLY A 76 -8.61 1.63 4.87
CA GLY A 76 -8.93 1.10 6.20
C GLY A 76 -9.01 2.21 7.24
N ILE A 77 -8.04 3.13 7.24
CA ILE A 77 -7.99 4.27 8.15
C ILE A 77 -9.17 5.21 7.89
N ILE A 78 -9.41 5.60 6.63
CA ILE A 78 -10.54 6.47 6.25
C ILE A 78 -11.88 5.82 6.62
N GLY A 79 -12.03 4.51 6.36
CA GLY A 79 -13.23 3.77 6.73
C GLY A 79 -13.50 3.81 8.23
N SER A 80 -12.47 3.57 9.05
CA SER A 80 -12.60 3.55 10.51
C SER A 80 -12.78 4.96 11.11
N SER A 81 -12.09 5.97 10.58
CA SER A 81 -12.27 7.37 11.01
C SER A 81 -13.63 7.94 10.65
N GLY A 82 -14.33 7.37 9.65
CA GLY A 82 -15.70 7.76 9.29
C GLY A 82 -16.75 7.38 10.35
N GLU A 83 -16.44 6.43 11.24
CA GLU A 83 -17.31 6.05 12.37
C GLU A 83 -17.05 6.91 13.63
N MET A 84 -16.00 7.74 13.60
CA MET A 84 -15.56 8.57 14.72
C MET A 84 -15.95 10.04 14.51
N PRO A 85 -15.86 10.91 15.55
CA PRO A 85 -16.06 12.34 15.39
C PRO A 85 -15.17 12.97 14.32
N GLU A 86 -15.65 14.04 13.66
CA GLU A 86 -15.01 14.67 12.49
C GLU A 86 -13.51 15.00 12.67
N ILE A 87 -13.10 15.33 13.90
CA ILE A 87 -11.71 15.63 14.24
C ILE A 87 -10.73 14.50 13.88
N TYR A 88 -11.17 13.23 13.89
CA TYR A 88 -10.32 12.09 13.53
C TYR A 88 -10.10 12.02 12.02
N MET A 89 -11.13 12.29 11.22
CA MET A 89 -11.00 12.38 9.77
C MET A 89 -10.08 13.55 9.38
N GLN A 90 -10.23 14.70 10.04
CA GLN A 90 -9.35 15.86 9.82
C GLN A 90 -7.89 15.56 10.18
N ALA A 91 -7.64 14.83 11.27
CA ALA A 91 -6.31 14.40 11.65
C ALA A 91 -5.68 13.49 10.59
N VAL A 92 -6.45 12.56 10.02
CA VAL A 92 -6.00 11.68 8.92
C VAL A 92 -5.69 12.50 7.67
N CYS A 93 -6.59 13.38 7.22
CA CYS A 93 -6.37 14.22 6.05
C CYS A 93 -5.14 15.14 6.21
N SER A 94 -4.99 15.76 7.39
CA SER A 94 -3.84 16.61 7.70
C SER A 94 -2.54 15.82 7.71
N GLY A 95 -2.56 14.61 8.27
CA GLY A 95 -1.41 13.70 8.28
C GLY A 95 -1.01 13.25 6.87
N THR A 96 -1.97 12.89 6.01
CA THR A 96 -1.71 12.54 4.62
C THR A 96 -1.17 13.73 3.82
N GLY A 97 -1.64 14.94 4.08
CA GLY A 97 -1.15 16.15 3.39
C GLY A 97 0.24 16.61 3.82
N ALA A 98 0.74 16.16 4.97
CA ALA A 98 2.05 16.50 5.50
C ALA A 98 3.18 15.54 5.06
N SER A 99 2.83 14.35 4.57
CA SER A 99 3.78 13.30 4.13
C SER A 99 3.99 13.30 2.63
#